data_AF-A0AAV7DAR6-F1
#
_entry.id   AF-A0AAV7DAR6-F1
#
_cell.length_a   1.000
_cell.length_b   1.000
_cell.length_c   1.000
_cell.angle_alpha   90.00
_cell.angle_beta   90.00
_cell.angle_gamma   90.00
#
_symmetry.space_group_name_H-M   'P 1'
#
loop_
_entity.id
_entity.type
_entity.pdbx_description
1 polymer ?
#
loop_
_entity_poly.entity_id
_entity_poly.type
_entity_poly.pdbx_seq_one_letter_code
_entity_poly.pdbx_strand_id
1 'polypeptide(L)'
;MSWNKALEKSEHLHSPNEGFYRSYKVRGDMYSAVLAEHRQGKLFNLYKPNIGKQSQSETLESLLSKYYKVPAEEAQQHWERQYEFSLQNCSHTMWNGNCKAVHQGKECVQGLRLRHYYMLCGSLLRVWSRMASVISDITGSSYLQIVRLKTKDKHKQVGIKIPEVCVYKVQEELKQMDMSVKRKHEEARQNAQRQSLSLVPSASLSLDYSLFQSASFSDPVILDLTYSPPPPTSQEQHGSPYETLGSILSNDFVLNEPVNVKEIIEEMLQKAKEPPPTDRQSVIQYGGEQNNFWGMG
;
A
#
# COMPACT_ATOMS: atom_id res chain seq x y z
N MET A 1 -18.33 5.05 -9.64
CA MET A 1 -18.04 5.12 -11.08
C MET A 1 -18.80 6.31 -11.67
N SER A 2 -18.11 7.23 -12.36
CA SER A 2 -18.76 8.40 -12.98
C SER A 2 -19.71 7.97 -14.10
N TRP A 3 -20.66 8.84 -14.47
CA TRP A 3 -21.62 8.55 -15.54
C TRP A 3 -20.93 8.20 -16.86
N ASN A 4 -19.99 9.03 -17.33
CA ASN A 4 -19.27 8.77 -18.59
C ASN A 4 -18.58 7.39 -18.62
N LYS A 5 -17.99 6.95 -17.50
CA LYS A 5 -17.37 5.62 -17.40
C LYS A 5 -18.40 4.49 -17.41
N ALA A 6 -19.59 4.72 -16.85
CA ALA A 6 -20.67 3.75 -16.90
C ALA A 6 -21.30 3.67 -18.29
N LEU A 7 -21.43 4.81 -18.98
CA LEU A 7 -21.94 4.90 -20.34
C LEU A 7 -21.00 4.20 -21.33
N GLU A 8 -19.71 4.55 -21.33
CA GLU A 8 -18.67 3.87 -22.12
C GLU A 8 -18.69 2.35 -21.88
N LYS A 9 -18.87 1.94 -20.61
CA LYS A 9 -18.99 0.52 -20.28
C LYS A 9 -20.26 -0.13 -20.85
N SER A 10 -21.38 0.58 -20.86
CA SER A 10 -22.66 0.08 -21.36
C SER A 10 -22.66 -0.14 -22.88
N GLU A 11 -21.88 0.62 -23.64
CA GLU A 11 -21.72 0.45 -25.09
C GLU A 11 -21.12 -0.91 -25.46
N HIS A 12 -20.38 -1.53 -24.54
CA HIS A 12 -19.76 -2.84 -24.74
C HIS A 12 -20.65 -4.00 -24.28
N LEU A 13 -21.88 -3.74 -23.83
CA LEU A 13 -22.82 -4.73 -23.33
C LEU A 13 -23.83 -5.11 -24.43
N HIS A 14 -23.93 -6.39 -24.75
CA HIS A 14 -24.68 -6.87 -25.92
C HIS A 14 -25.80 -7.86 -25.55
N SER A 15 -25.80 -8.38 -24.32
CA SER A 15 -26.78 -9.35 -23.88
C SER A 15 -28.11 -8.67 -23.54
N PRO A 16 -29.26 -9.35 -23.75
CA PRO A 16 -30.58 -8.73 -23.58
C PRO A 16 -30.87 -8.26 -22.14
N ASN A 17 -30.27 -8.93 -21.15
CA ASN A 17 -30.41 -8.62 -19.72
C ASN A 17 -29.28 -7.72 -19.17
N GLU A 18 -28.44 -7.17 -20.06
CA GLU A 18 -27.43 -6.19 -19.67
C GLU A 18 -27.93 -4.76 -19.89
N GLY A 19 -27.34 -3.82 -19.17
CA GLY A 19 -27.63 -2.39 -19.29
C GLY A 19 -28.03 -1.76 -17.96
N PHE A 20 -28.69 -0.62 -18.03
CA PHE A 20 -29.07 0.16 -16.86
C PHE A 20 -30.37 -0.32 -16.23
N TYR A 21 -30.42 -0.22 -14.91
CA TYR A 21 -31.53 -0.66 -14.08
C TYR A 21 -31.85 0.39 -13.02
N ARG A 22 -33.14 0.64 -12.79
CA ARG A 22 -33.65 1.56 -11.75
C ARG A 22 -34.42 0.78 -10.69
N SER A 23 -34.28 1.17 -9.42
CA SER A 23 -34.98 0.53 -8.32
C SER A 23 -36.49 0.78 -8.41
N TYR A 24 -37.29 -0.18 -7.97
CA TYR A 24 -38.74 0.01 -7.82
C TYR A 24 -39.07 0.98 -6.69
N LYS A 25 -38.37 0.85 -5.57
CA LYS A 25 -38.57 1.68 -4.38
C LYS A 25 -37.69 2.93 -4.46
N VAL A 26 -38.29 4.07 -4.14
CA VAL A 26 -37.56 5.28 -3.77
C VAL A 26 -36.92 5.04 -2.41
N ARG A 27 -35.67 5.47 -2.26
CA ARG A 27 -34.92 5.40 -1.00
C ARG A 27 -34.44 6.81 -0.67
N GLY A 28 -34.82 7.31 0.50
CA GLY A 28 -34.73 8.75 0.79
C GLY A 28 -35.61 9.53 -0.20
N ASP A 29 -34.98 10.42 -0.97
CA ASP A 29 -35.60 11.25 -2.00
C ASP A 29 -35.24 10.83 -3.44
N MET A 30 -34.60 9.67 -3.64
CA MET A 30 -34.15 9.24 -4.97
C MET A 30 -34.37 7.75 -5.26
N TYR A 31 -34.44 7.42 -6.56
CA TYR A 31 -34.29 6.05 -7.05
C TYR A 31 -32.81 5.63 -7.12
N SER A 32 -32.55 4.32 -6.99
CA SER A 32 -31.23 3.72 -7.21
C SER A 32 -31.03 3.26 -8.64
N ALA A 33 -29.95 3.74 -9.26
CA ALA A 33 -29.51 3.32 -10.58
C ALA A 33 -28.29 2.38 -10.46
N VAL A 34 -28.32 1.29 -11.21
CA VAL A 34 -27.23 0.31 -11.30
C VAL A 34 -27.03 -0.11 -12.75
N LEU A 35 -25.82 -0.53 -13.10
CA LEU A 35 -25.47 -1.07 -14.41
C LEU A 35 -25.18 -2.55 -14.23
N ALA A 36 -25.88 -3.42 -14.95
CA ALA A 36 -25.72 -4.85 -14.88
C ALA A 36 -24.95 -5.36 -16.10
N GLU A 37 -23.89 -6.12 -15.84
CA GLU A 37 -23.07 -6.81 -16.84
C GLU A 37 -23.20 -8.31 -16.61
N HIS A 38 -23.47 -9.06 -17.66
CA HIS A 38 -23.51 -10.51 -17.65
C HIS A 38 -22.12 -11.05 -17.37
N ARG A 39 -22.02 -12.00 -16.45
CA ARG A 39 -20.76 -12.67 -16.13
C ARG A 39 -20.75 -14.06 -16.76
N GLN A 40 -21.37 -15.02 -16.09
CA GLN A 40 -21.41 -16.41 -16.50
C GLN A 40 -22.71 -17.03 -15.99
N GLY A 41 -23.35 -17.84 -16.82
CA GLY A 41 -24.65 -18.44 -16.47
C GLY A 41 -25.70 -17.36 -16.21
N LYS A 42 -26.34 -17.41 -15.04
CA LYS A 42 -27.38 -16.45 -14.60
C LYS A 42 -26.85 -15.37 -13.65
N LEU A 43 -25.54 -15.19 -13.55
CA LEU A 43 -24.89 -14.24 -12.64
C LEU A 43 -24.52 -12.94 -13.36
N PHE A 44 -24.72 -11.83 -12.66
CA PHE A 44 -24.48 -10.47 -13.12
C PHE A 44 -23.53 -9.74 -12.17
N ASN A 45 -22.58 -9.01 -12.73
CA ASN A 45 -21.82 -8.00 -12.01
C ASN A 45 -22.66 -6.73 -11.97
N LEU A 46 -22.86 -6.18 -10.77
CA LEU A 46 -23.52 -4.89 -10.63
C LEU A 46 -22.49 -3.79 -10.43
N TYR A 47 -22.66 -2.70 -11.16
CA TYR A 47 -21.89 -1.48 -11.00
C TYR A 47 -22.79 -0.41 -10.38
N LYS A 48 -22.25 0.26 -9.36
CA LYS A 48 -22.94 1.33 -8.63
C LYS A 48 -22.17 2.65 -8.75
N PRO A 49 -22.85 3.79 -8.68
CA PRO A 49 -22.21 5.10 -8.75
C PRO A 49 -21.20 5.32 -7.61
N ASN A 50 -21.47 4.82 -6.40
CA ASN A 50 -20.60 5.01 -5.25
C ASN A 50 -19.38 4.07 -5.25
N ILE A 51 -19.56 2.75 -5.38
CA ILE A 51 -18.48 1.77 -5.21
C ILE A 51 -17.87 1.25 -6.52
N GLY A 52 -18.48 1.53 -7.67
CA GLY A 52 -18.12 0.88 -8.92
C GLY A 52 -18.58 -0.58 -8.92
N LYS A 53 -17.71 -1.52 -9.27
CA LYS A 53 -18.04 -2.96 -9.32
C LYS A 53 -18.35 -3.49 -7.93
N GLN A 54 -19.55 -4.04 -7.74
CA GLN A 54 -19.91 -4.79 -6.55
C GLN A 54 -19.11 -6.09 -6.49
N SER A 55 -18.50 -6.39 -5.34
CA SER A 55 -17.67 -7.60 -5.17
C SER A 55 -18.46 -8.88 -5.33
N GLN A 56 -19.71 -8.91 -4.83
CA GLN A 56 -20.61 -10.04 -4.97
C GLN A 56 -21.48 -9.87 -6.22
N SER A 57 -21.42 -10.87 -7.10
CA SER A 57 -22.35 -10.99 -8.23
C SER A 57 -23.75 -11.37 -7.75
N GLU A 58 -24.77 -10.94 -8.48
CA GLU A 58 -26.17 -11.25 -8.18
C GLU A 58 -26.79 -12.11 -9.27
N THR A 59 -27.80 -12.91 -8.93
CA THR A 59 -28.58 -13.64 -9.94
C THR A 59 -29.52 -12.69 -10.66
N LEU A 60 -29.92 -13.04 -11.90
CA LEU A 60 -30.92 -12.28 -12.65
C LEU A 60 -32.23 -12.09 -11.85
N GLU A 61 -32.68 -13.14 -11.16
CA GLU A 61 -33.88 -13.09 -10.33
C GLU A 61 -33.75 -12.07 -9.19
N SER A 62 -32.62 -12.07 -8.49
CA SER A 62 -32.37 -11.08 -7.42
C SER A 62 -32.33 -9.66 -7.98
N LEU A 63 -31.67 -9.45 -9.14
CA LEU A 63 -31.64 -8.16 -9.81
C LEU A 63 -33.06 -7.68 -10.15
N LEU A 64 -33.85 -8.52 -10.82
CA LEU A 64 -35.21 -8.20 -11.26
C LEU A 64 -36.21 -8.05 -10.10
N SER A 65 -35.94 -8.64 -8.93
CA SER A 65 -36.77 -8.40 -7.74
C SER A 65 -36.61 -6.98 -7.17
N LYS A 66 -35.45 -6.33 -7.41
CA LYS A 66 -35.08 -5.05 -6.81
C LYS A 66 -35.13 -3.89 -7.80
N TYR A 67 -34.91 -4.18 -9.08
CA TYR A 67 -34.78 -3.19 -10.13
C TYR A 67 -35.47 -3.65 -11.40
N TYR A 68 -35.80 -2.69 -12.26
CA TYR A 68 -36.25 -2.94 -13.63
C TYR A 68 -35.35 -2.22 -14.62
N LYS A 69 -35.27 -2.76 -15.83
CA LYS A 69 -34.39 -2.25 -16.89
C LYS A 69 -34.91 -0.92 -17.41
N VAL A 70 -34.02 0.05 -17.58
CA VAL A 70 -34.32 1.40 -18.09
C VAL A 70 -33.33 1.80 -19.18
N PRO A 71 -33.72 2.69 -20.10
CA PRO A 71 -32.78 3.29 -21.04
C PRO A 71 -31.76 4.18 -20.32
N ALA A 72 -30.64 4.49 -20.96
CA ALA A 72 -29.52 5.20 -20.34
C ALA A 72 -29.93 6.62 -19.91
N GLU A 73 -30.76 7.29 -20.70
CA GLU A 73 -31.27 8.64 -20.48
C GLU A 73 -32.05 8.74 -19.16
N GLU A 74 -32.87 7.74 -18.85
CA GLU A 74 -33.61 7.67 -17.59
C GLU A 74 -32.71 7.36 -16.39
N ALA A 75 -31.63 6.60 -16.60
CA ALA A 75 -30.69 6.24 -15.55
C ALA A 75 -29.74 7.38 -15.18
N GLN A 76 -29.40 8.25 -16.12
CA GLN A 76 -28.37 9.29 -15.98
C GLN A 76 -28.59 10.17 -14.75
N GLN A 77 -29.76 10.79 -14.64
CA GLN A 77 -30.06 11.73 -13.57
C GLN A 77 -29.93 11.07 -12.18
N HIS A 78 -30.41 9.83 -12.05
CA HIS A 78 -30.31 9.07 -10.81
C HIS A 78 -28.88 8.65 -10.50
N TRP A 79 -28.13 8.24 -11.52
CA TRP A 79 -26.74 7.85 -11.38
C TRP A 79 -25.87 9.01 -10.92
N GLU A 80 -25.96 10.16 -11.57
CA GLU A 80 -25.18 11.35 -11.26
C GLU A 80 -25.51 11.89 -9.87
N ARG A 81 -26.80 11.97 -9.51
CA ARG A 81 -27.21 12.42 -8.18
C ARG A 81 -26.67 11.50 -7.08
N GLN A 82 -26.68 10.18 -7.30
CA GLN A 82 -26.08 9.23 -6.35
C GLN A 82 -24.56 9.29 -6.32
N TYR A 83 -23.93 9.53 -7.47
CA TYR A 83 -22.49 9.70 -7.58
C TYR A 83 -22.01 10.90 -6.78
N GLU A 84 -22.76 12.00 -6.83
CA GLU A 84 -22.49 13.22 -6.08
C GLU A 84 -22.80 13.05 -4.60
N PHE A 85 -23.98 12.54 -4.27
CA PHE A 85 -24.40 12.32 -2.88
C PHE A 85 -23.41 11.44 -2.11
N SER A 86 -22.92 10.36 -2.74
CA SER A 86 -21.98 9.41 -2.15
C SER A 86 -20.57 9.96 -1.91
N LEU A 87 -20.29 11.20 -2.32
CA LEU A 87 -19.02 11.85 -2.01
C LEU A 87 -18.87 12.10 -0.50
N GLN A 88 -19.94 12.59 0.14
CA GLN A 88 -19.94 12.99 1.55
C GLN A 88 -20.94 12.21 2.41
N ASN A 89 -21.91 11.54 1.79
CA ASN A 89 -22.99 10.88 2.51
C ASN A 89 -22.91 9.35 2.36
N CYS A 90 -23.03 8.65 3.48
CA CYS A 90 -22.98 7.21 3.51
C CYS A 90 -24.25 6.58 2.90
N SER A 91 -24.18 5.30 2.54
CA SER A 91 -25.33 4.57 1.99
C SER A 91 -26.50 4.46 2.98
N HIS A 92 -26.25 4.56 4.29
CA HIS A 92 -27.33 4.59 5.28
C HIS A 92 -28.18 5.85 5.16
N THR A 93 -27.53 7.02 5.05
CA THR A 93 -28.24 8.28 4.83
C THR A 93 -29.01 8.22 3.51
N MET A 94 -28.42 7.63 2.47
CA MET A 94 -29.10 7.41 1.18
C MET A 94 -30.36 6.54 1.33
N TRP A 95 -30.31 5.47 2.13
CA TRP A 95 -31.40 4.49 2.20
C TRP A 95 -32.50 4.87 3.19
N ASN A 96 -32.10 5.39 4.35
CA ASN A 96 -32.96 5.60 5.50
C ASN A 96 -33.22 7.09 5.77
N GLY A 97 -32.60 8.00 5.00
CA GLY A 97 -32.60 9.44 5.26
C GLY A 97 -31.71 9.87 6.44
N ASN A 98 -31.27 8.93 7.29
CA ASN A 98 -30.41 9.18 8.43
C ASN A 98 -29.38 8.08 8.62
N CYS A 99 -28.30 8.40 9.33
CA CYS A 99 -27.29 7.44 9.76
C CYS A 99 -27.06 7.55 11.26
N LYS A 100 -27.31 6.46 12.00
CA LYS A 100 -27.13 6.43 13.46
C LYS A 100 -25.73 6.83 13.91
N ALA A 101 -24.69 6.41 13.17
CA ALA A 101 -23.31 6.77 13.48
C ALA A 101 -23.08 8.29 13.35
N VAL A 102 -23.53 8.87 12.24
CA VAL A 102 -23.42 10.33 11.98
C VAL A 102 -24.24 11.12 13.01
N HIS A 103 -25.44 10.66 13.36
CA HIS A 103 -26.26 11.29 14.42
C HIS A 103 -25.60 11.25 15.80
N GLN A 104 -24.76 10.24 16.07
CA GLN A 104 -23.96 10.16 17.30
C GLN A 104 -22.65 10.97 17.21
N GLY A 105 -22.45 11.76 16.16
CA GLY A 105 -21.21 12.52 15.92
C GLY A 105 -20.03 11.67 15.48
N LYS A 106 -20.26 10.42 15.06
CA LYS A 106 -19.21 9.52 14.54
C LYS A 106 -19.19 9.56 13.01
N GLU A 107 -18.03 9.40 12.42
CA GLU A 107 -17.92 9.28 10.97
C GLU A 107 -18.43 7.92 10.46
N CYS A 108 -19.11 7.92 9.31
CA CYS A 108 -19.57 6.71 8.64
C CYS A 108 -19.05 6.66 7.21
N VAL A 109 -18.12 5.76 6.94
CA VAL A 109 -17.48 5.60 5.61
C VAL A 109 -18.20 4.59 4.70
N GLN A 110 -19.30 4.01 5.17
CA GLN A 110 -20.00 2.94 4.46
C GLN A 110 -20.71 3.48 3.23
N GLY A 111 -20.39 2.90 2.06
CA GLY A 111 -20.96 3.35 0.80
C GLY A 111 -20.50 4.72 0.32
N LEU A 112 -19.52 5.36 0.98
CA LEU A 112 -18.84 6.53 0.41
C LEU A 112 -18.05 6.12 -0.83
N ARG A 113 -18.06 7.02 -1.82
CA ARG A 113 -17.28 6.88 -3.06
C ARG A 113 -15.80 7.15 -2.86
N LEU A 114 -15.48 8.04 -1.93
CA LEU A 114 -14.11 8.32 -1.51
C LEU A 114 -13.88 7.76 -0.12
N ARG A 115 -12.70 7.17 0.08
CA ARG A 115 -12.24 6.70 1.38
C ARG A 115 -10.83 7.18 1.60
N HIS A 116 -10.60 7.78 2.75
CA HIS A 116 -9.28 8.17 3.18
C HIS A 116 -8.63 7.02 3.94
N TYR A 117 -7.37 6.77 3.61
CA TYR A 117 -6.56 5.77 4.26
C TYR A 117 -5.21 6.40 4.54
N TYR A 118 -4.70 6.19 5.75
CA TYR A 118 -3.36 6.58 6.10
C TYR A 118 -2.42 5.41 5.83
N MET A 119 -1.31 5.71 5.16
CA MET A 119 -0.35 4.70 4.78
C MET A 119 1.06 5.22 5.05
N LEU A 120 1.84 4.44 5.81
CA LEU A 120 3.27 4.69 5.97
C LEU A 120 4.02 3.97 4.85
N CYS A 121 4.87 4.71 4.14
CA CYS A 121 5.65 4.24 2.99
C CYS A 121 7.15 4.47 3.23
N GLY A 122 8.00 3.83 2.42
CA GLY A 122 9.46 4.01 2.45
C GLY A 122 10.19 2.82 3.10
N SER A 123 11.25 3.10 3.85
CA SER A 123 12.06 2.06 4.52
C SER A 123 11.37 1.55 5.78
N LEU A 124 10.42 0.63 5.60
CA LEU A 124 9.57 0.14 6.68
C LEU A 124 10.29 -0.79 7.66
N LEU A 125 11.28 -1.56 7.21
CA LEU A 125 11.96 -2.56 8.04
C LEU A 125 12.61 -1.94 9.29
N ARG A 126 13.16 -0.73 9.18
CA ARG A 126 13.81 -0.04 10.29
C ARG A 126 12.85 0.45 11.36
N VAL A 127 11.62 0.80 10.96
CA VAL A 127 10.60 1.35 11.87
C VAL A 127 9.57 0.30 12.28
N TRP A 128 9.58 -0.89 11.66
CA TRP A 128 8.55 -1.92 11.79
C TRP A 128 8.19 -2.23 13.24
N SER A 129 9.18 -2.66 14.04
CA SER A 129 8.94 -3.05 15.43
C SER A 129 8.41 -1.89 16.28
N ARG A 130 8.90 -0.67 16.03
CA ARG A 130 8.43 0.52 16.76
C ARG A 130 7.00 0.89 16.35
N MET A 131 6.67 0.82 15.07
CA MET A 131 5.30 1.05 14.58
C MET A 131 4.33 -0.01 15.12
N ALA A 132 4.74 -1.28 15.15
CA ALA A 132 3.96 -2.36 15.72
C ALA A 132 3.67 -2.14 17.21
N SER A 133 4.68 -1.70 17.98
CA SER A 133 4.50 -1.31 19.39
C SER A 133 3.49 -0.17 19.54
N VAL A 134 3.68 0.93 18.81
CA VAL A 134 2.81 2.13 18.90
C VAL A 134 1.36 1.80 18.55
N ILE A 135 1.14 0.99 17.52
CA ILE A 135 -0.19 0.56 17.12
C ILE A 135 -0.79 -0.40 18.16
N SER A 136 0.03 -1.29 18.73
CA SER A 136 -0.40 -2.21 19.79
C SER A 136 -0.83 -1.47 21.06
N ASP A 137 -0.12 -0.41 21.44
CA ASP A 137 -0.45 0.39 22.63
C ASP A 137 -1.84 1.03 22.54
N ILE A 138 -2.31 1.33 21.32
CA ILE A 138 -3.60 1.99 21.07
C ILE A 138 -4.71 0.96 20.76
N THR A 139 -4.40 -0.06 19.96
CA THR A 139 -5.38 -1.00 19.41
C THR A 139 -5.42 -2.35 20.11
N GLY A 140 -4.47 -2.63 21.00
CA GLY A 140 -4.29 -3.93 21.63
C GLY A 140 -3.72 -5.01 20.70
N SER A 141 -3.34 -4.65 19.46
CA SER A 141 -2.77 -5.57 18.48
C SER A 141 -1.56 -4.97 17.78
N SER A 142 -0.48 -5.75 17.68
CA SER A 142 0.73 -5.39 16.93
C SER A 142 0.63 -5.71 15.44
N TYR A 143 -0.55 -6.09 14.94
CA TYR A 143 -0.76 -6.47 13.56
C TYR A 143 -0.63 -5.29 12.60
N LEU A 144 0.33 -5.38 11.67
CA LEU A 144 0.56 -4.40 10.61
C LEU A 144 0.05 -4.93 9.28
N GLN A 145 -0.98 -4.30 8.73
CA GLN A 145 -1.52 -4.66 7.42
C GLN A 145 -0.66 -4.06 6.30
N ILE A 146 0.06 -4.90 5.55
CA ILE A 146 0.75 -4.50 4.33
C ILE A 146 -0.28 -4.27 3.23
N VAL A 147 -0.17 -3.14 2.55
CA VAL A 147 -1.05 -2.75 1.44
C VAL A 147 -0.19 -2.32 0.25
N ARG A 148 -0.70 -2.61 -0.95
CA ARG A 148 -0.15 -2.13 -2.21
C ARG A 148 -1.12 -1.10 -2.78
N LEU A 149 -0.64 0.11 -3.04
CA LEU A 149 -1.43 1.14 -3.71
C LEU A 149 -0.93 1.36 -5.13
N LYS A 150 -1.85 1.80 -5.98
CA LYS A 150 -1.58 2.31 -7.32
C LYS A 150 -2.22 3.69 -7.42
N THR A 151 -1.43 4.72 -7.68
CA THR A 151 -1.96 6.08 -7.87
C THR A 151 -2.64 6.20 -9.24
N LYS A 152 -3.39 7.30 -9.43
CA LYS A 152 -3.98 7.64 -10.74
C LYS A 152 -2.89 7.75 -11.83
N ASP A 153 -1.72 8.26 -11.45
CA ASP A 153 -0.52 8.38 -12.31
C ASP A 153 0.21 7.05 -12.52
N LYS A 154 -0.45 5.92 -12.21
CA LYS A 154 0.05 4.54 -12.35
C LYS A 154 1.30 4.23 -11.50
N HIS A 155 1.70 5.10 -10.59
CA HIS A 155 2.77 4.84 -9.64
C HIS A 155 2.33 3.77 -8.64
N LYS A 156 3.18 2.76 -8.43
CA LYS A 156 2.91 1.66 -7.49
C LYS A 156 3.76 1.86 -6.25
N GLN A 157 3.16 1.68 -5.08
CA GLN A 157 3.85 1.81 -3.79
C GLN A 157 3.36 0.73 -2.83
N VAL A 158 4.28 0.19 -2.04
CA VAL A 158 3.97 -0.68 -0.91
C VAL A 158 4.08 0.12 0.38
N GLY A 159 3.17 -0.12 1.32
CA GLY A 159 3.23 0.47 2.64
C GLY A 159 2.46 -0.34 3.68
N ILE A 160 2.42 0.19 4.90
CA ILE A 160 1.57 -0.33 5.97
C ILE A 160 0.38 0.60 6.16
N LYS A 161 -0.82 0.02 6.27
CA LYS A 161 -2.04 0.78 6.58
C LYS A 161 -1.99 1.18 8.06
N ILE A 162 -2.17 2.48 8.32
CA ILE A 162 -2.21 3.04 9.67
C ILE A 162 -3.68 3.29 10.02
N PRO A 163 -4.20 2.72 11.13
CA PRO A 163 -5.51 3.10 11.66
C PRO A 163 -5.54 4.59 11.98
N GLU A 164 -6.64 5.26 11.67
CA GLU A 164 -6.78 6.72 11.85
C GLU A 164 -6.48 7.18 13.28
N VAL A 165 -6.97 6.43 14.27
CA VAL A 165 -6.71 6.67 15.70
C VAL A 165 -5.21 6.65 16.06
N CYS A 166 -4.36 5.98 15.28
CA CYS A 166 -2.92 5.88 15.52
C CYS A 166 -2.11 6.95 14.78
N VAL A 167 -2.69 7.69 13.83
CA VAL A 167 -1.95 8.55 12.88
C VAL A 167 -1.09 9.59 13.60
N TYR A 168 -1.68 10.33 14.54
CA TYR A 168 -0.96 11.37 15.27
C TYR A 168 0.22 10.82 16.08
N LYS A 169 0.00 9.70 16.78
CA LYS A 169 1.04 9.07 17.60
C LYS A 169 2.15 8.48 16.72
N VAL A 170 1.80 7.85 15.61
CA VAL A 170 2.76 7.34 14.62
C VAL A 170 3.61 8.48 14.05
N GLN A 171 3.01 9.61 13.68
CA GLN A 171 3.75 10.77 13.18
C GLN A 171 4.75 11.31 14.20
N GLU A 172 4.33 11.44 15.46
CA GLU A 172 5.20 11.92 16.54
C GLU A 172 6.38 10.97 16.77
N GLU A 173 6.13 9.67 16.82
CA GLU A 173 7.17 8.66 17.00
C GLU A 173 8.18 8.64 15.85
N LEU A 174 7.71 8.82 14.61
CA LEU A 174 8.59 8.93 13.45
C LEU A 174 9.47 10.18 13.50
N LYS A 175 8.93 11.32 13.96
CA LYS A 175 9.73 12.55 14.16
C LYS A 175 10.82 12.34 15.22
N GLN A 176 10.48 11.69 16.34
CA GLN A 176 11.45 11.40 17.40
C GLN A 176 12.56 10.44 16.94
N MET A 177 12.21 9.42 16.14
CA MET A 177 13.18 8.53 15.52
C MET A 177 14.11 9.27 14.56
N ASP A 178 13.58 10.15 13.71
CA ASP A 178 14.37 10.95 12.78
C ASP A 178 15.36 11.87 13.52
N MET A 179 14.90 12.58 14.56
CA MET A 179 15.78 13.41 15.40
C MET A 179 16.89 12.57 16.06
N SER A 180 16.56 11.38 16.55
CA SER A 180 17.52 10.48 17.18
C SER A 180 18.59 9.97 16.19
N VAL A 181 18.18 9.67 14.96
CA VAL A 181 19.10 9.26 13.88
C VAL A 181 20.01 10.42 13.49
N LYS A 182 19.48 11.63 13.32
CA LYS A 182 20.25 12.84 13.01
C LYS A 182 21.29 13.14 14.09
N ARG A 183 20.90 13.06 15.37
CA ARG A 183 21.82 13.25 16.50
C ARG A 183 22.96 12.23 16.47
N LYS A 184 22.65 10.93 16.30
CA LYS A 184 23.67 9.87 16.21
C LYS A 184 24.63 10.07 15.04
N HIS A 185 24.14 10.51 13.89
CA HIS A 185 24.99 10.81 12.74
C HIS A 185 25.93 11.99 13.00
N GLU A 186 25.45 13.05 13.67
CA GLU A 186 26.27 14.20 14.03
C GLU A 186 27.36 13.83 15.04
N GLU A 187 27.00 13.09 16.09
CA GLU A 187 27.97 12.56 17.06
C GLU A 187 29.03 11.68 16.40
N ALA A 188 28.63 10.81 15.47
CA ALA A 188 29.56 9.96 14.72
C ALA A 188 30.51 10.79 13.84
N ARG A 189 30.02 11.86 13.19
CA ARG A 189 30.86 12.78 12.40
C ARG A 189 31.86 13.53 13.27
N GLN A 190 31.43 14.05 14.41
CA GLN A 190 32.31 14.77 15.34
C GLN A 190 33.39 13.85 15.92
N ASN A 191 33.03 12.61 16.27
CA ASN A 191 34.00 11.63 16.75
C ASN A 191 35.00 11.22 15.66
N ALA A 192 34.55 11.01 14.43
CA ALA A 192 35.43 10.71 13.30
C ALA A 192 36.41 11.86 13.02
N GLN A 193 35.96 13.12 13.10
CA GLN A 193 36.80 14.29 12.91
C GLN A 193 37.80 14.50 14.06
N ARG A 194 37.42 14.17 15.30
CA ARG A 194 38.36 14.18 16.44
C ARG A 194 39.44 13.11 16.31
N GLN A 195 39.08 11.91 15.85
CA GLN A 195 40.03 10.83 15.61
C GLN A 195 41.00 11.15 14.47
N SER A 196 40.54 11.79 13.38
CA SER A 196 41.43 12.20 12.29
C SER A 196 42.40 13.31 12.68
N LEU A 197 42.01 14.21 13.59
CA LEU A 197 42.89 15.26 14.14
C LEU A 197 43.88 14.74 15.19
N SER A 198 43.67 13.57 15.80
CA SER A 198 44.61 12.97 16.76
C SER A 198 45.71 12.13 16.11
N LEU A 199 45.59 11.79 14.82
CA LEU A 199 46.68 11.23 14.02
C LEU A 199 47.57 12.37 13.51
N VAL A 200 48.39 12.93 14.40
CA VAL A 200 49.55 13.74 13.99
C VAL A 200 50.55 12.78 13.34
N PRO A 201 51.11 13.06 12.14
CA PRO A 201 52.22 12.29 11.62
C PRO A 201 53.45 12.64 12.47
N SER A 202 53.66 11.91 13.56
CA SER A 202 54.95 11.92 14.25
C SER A 202 55.98 11.38 13.30
N ALA A 203 56.79 12.30 12.78
CA ALA A 203 57.90 12.03 11.89
C ALA A 203 58.82 10.95 12.48
N SER A 204 59.09 9.95 11.64
CA SER A 204 60.31 9.13 11.57
C SER A 204 61.04 8.83 12.88
N LEU A 205 60.77 7.67 13.47
CA LEU A 205 61.83 6.88 14.08
C LEU A 205 62.00 5.62 13.24
N SER A 206 63.08 5.63 12.46
CA SER A 206 63.64 4.45 11.80
C SER A 206 63.88 3.39 12.87
N LEU A 207 63.04 2.36 12.90
CA LEU A 207 63.25 1.22 13.78
C LEU A 207 64.38 0.39 13.20
N ASP A 208 65.49 0.39 13.92
CA ASP A 208 66.72 -0.32 13.59
C ASP A 208 66.44 -1.83 13.52
N TYR A 209 66.75 -2.39 12.36
CA TYR A 209 66.37 -3.73 11.90
C TYR A 209 67.53 -4.68 12.19
N SER A 210 67.88 -4.91 13.47
CA SER A 210 69.10 -5.69 13.75
C SER A 210 69.17 -6.41 15.09
N LEU A 211 68.05 -6.62 15.78
CA LEU A 211 67.99 -7.55 16.91
C LEU A 211 66.75 -8.42 16.78
N PHE A 212 66.86 -9.51 16.03
CA PHE A 212 66.37 -10.86 16.36
C PHE A 212 66.68 -11.75 15.15
N GLN A 213 67.88 -12.33 15.22
CA GLN A 213 68.36 -13.33 14.29
C GLN A 213 67.55 -14.62 14.43
N SER A 214 67.26 -15.18 13.27
CA SER A 214 66.32 -16.26 12.99
C SER A 214 66.64 -17.57 13.71
N ALA A 215 65.63 -18.20 14.30
CA ALA A 215 65.53 -19.66 14.34
C ALA A 215 64.41 -20.05 13.36
N SER A 216 64.81 -20.71 12.27
CA SER A 216 63.97 -21.20 11.19
C SER A 216 63.10 -22.37 11.65
N PHE A 217 61.77 -22.26 11.59
CA PHE A 217 60.85 -23.39 11.38
C PHE A 217 59.57 -22.91 10.66
N SER A 218 59.39 -23.44 9.45
CA SER A 218 58.17 -23.83 8.71
C SER A 218 56.93 -22.90 8.69
N ASP A 219 56.60 -22.45 7.47
CA ASP A 219 55.34 -21.93 6.88
C ASP A 219 54.20 -21.33 7.74
N PRO A 220 53.65 -20.17 7.36
CA PRO A 220 52.51 -19.55 8.03
C PRO A 220 51.20 -20.27 7.71
N VAL A 221 50.51 -20.75 8.76
CA VAL A 221 49.12 -21.18 8.68
C VAL A 221 48.26 -19.96 8.32
N ILE A 222 47.77 -19.96 7.09
CA ILE A 222 46.68 -19.10 6.62
C ILE A 222 45.49 -19.33 7.55
N LEU A 223 45.11 -18.31 8.32
CA LEU A 223 43.89 -18.33 9.12
C LEU A 223 42.70 -18.12 8.19
N ASP A 224 42.23 -19.22 7.62
CA ASP A 224 41.02 -19.32 6.84
C ASP A 224 39.79 -19.10 7.76
N LEU A 225 39.06 -18.01 7.54
CA LEU A 225 37.84 -17.65 8.27
C LEU A 225 36.60 -18.40 7.77
N THR A 226 36.77 -19.50 7.05
CA THR A 226 35.66 -20.33 6.57
C THR A 226 35.52 -21.64 7.33
N TYR A 227 35.32 -21.62 8.66
CA TYR A 227 34.71 -22.78 9.32
C TYR A 227 33.81 -22.42 10.51
N SER A 228 32.51 -22.64 10.31
CA SER A 228 31.47 -22.68 11.34
C SER A 228 31.46 -24.06 12.02
N PRO A 229 31.07 -24.14 13.31
CA PRO A 229 31.14 -25.36 14.10
C PRO A 229 30.13 -26.44 13.66
N PRO A 230 30.44 -27.74 13.84
CA PRO A 230 29.54 -28.83 13.48
C PRO A 230 28.37 -28.98 14.48
N PRO A 231 27.17 -29.40 14.02
CA PRO A 231 26.03 -29.66 14.88
C PRO A 231 26.10 -31.06 15.53
N PRO A 232 25.52 -31.26 16.72
CA PRO A 232 25.42 -32.58 17.34
C PRO A 232 24.34 -33.43 16.66
N THR A 233 24.71 -34.65 16.26
CA THR A 233 23.80 -35.72 15.81
C THR A 233 23.30 -36.57 16.96
N SER A 234 21.99 -36.84 16.97
CA SER A 234 21.41 -38.18 17.17
C SER A 234 19.92 -38.20 16.77
N GLN A 235 19.60 -39.01 15.76
CA GLN A 235 18.35 -39.81 15.55
C GLN A 235 17.03 -39.04 15.28
N GLU A 236 16.18 -39.30 14.27
CA GLU A 236 15.98 -40.41 13.33
C GLU A 236 15.11 -39.93 12.14
N GLN A 237 15.45 -40.44 10.94
CA GLN A 237 14.60 -40.94 9.84
C GLN A 237 13.67 -40.07 8.95
N HIS A 238 13.93 -40.27 7.63
CA HIS A 238 13.07 -40.26 6.44
C HIS A 238 12.82 -38.98 5.60
N GLY A 239 13.73 -38.73 4.64
CA GLY A 239 13.46 -38.85 3.19
C GLY A 239 12.83 -37.68 2.41
N SER A 240 13.66 -36.89 1.69
CA SER A 240 13.26 -36.13 0.49
C SER A 240 14.47 -35.90 -0.45
N PRO A 241 14.33 -36.07 -1.79
CA PRO A 241 15.39 -35.76 -2.76
C PRO A 241 15.21 -34.37 -3.39
N TYR A 242 16.30 -33.59 -3.41
CA TYR A 242 16.49 -32.41 -4.26
C TYR A 242 17.64 -32.64 -5.23
N GLU A 243 17.40 -32.35 -6.50
CA GLU A 243 18.34 -31.95 -7.55
C GLU A 243 17.46 -31.09 -8.51
N THR A 244 17.81 -29.93 -9.07
CA THR A 244 19.07 -29.34 -9.54
C THR A 244 18.81 -27.83 -9.74
N LEU A 245 19.81 -26.98 -9.46
CA LEU A 245 19.90 -25.60 -9.97
C LEU A 245 21.22 -25.45 -10.72
N GLY A 246 21.16 -25.05 -11.99
CA GLY A 246 22.36 -24.71 -12.76
C GLY A 246 21.99 -24.20 -14.16
N SER A 247 22.54 -23.03 -14.51
CA SER A 247 22.39 -22.28 -15.77
C SER A 247 21.13 -21.40 -15.81
N ILE A 248 21.20 -20.07 -15.93
CA ILE A 248 21.77 -19.33 -17.06
C ILE A 248 22.22 -17.92 -16.57
N LEU A 249 23.49 -17.59 -16.79
CA LEU A 249 23.97 -16.23 -16.97
C LEU A 249 24.46 -16.12 -18.41
N SER A 250 23.91 -15.20 -19.20
CA SER A 250 24.58 -14.57 -20.35
C SER A 250 23.79 -13.34 -20.81
N ASN A 251 24.47 -12.20 -20.71
CA ASN A 251 24.49 -11.00 -21.57
C ASN A 251 23.20 -10.43 -22.17
N ASP A 252 23.00 -9.11 -21.98
CA ASP A 252 23.26 -8.16 -23.07
C ASP A 252 23.49 -6.71 -22.62
N PHE A 253 24.39 -6.07 -23.37
CA PHE A 253 24.89 -4.69 -23.31
C PHE A 253 23.81 -3.63 -23.59
N VAL A 254 23.77 -2.53 -22.82
CA VAL A 254 23.46 -1.18 -23.36
C VAL A 254 24.28 -0.12 -22.60
N LEU A 255 24.84 0.80 -23.37
CA LEU A 255 25.82 1.83 -23.04
C LEU A 255 25.39 2.81 -21.93
N ASN A 256 26.36 3.17 -21.10
CA ASN A 256 26.33 4.21 -20.06
C ASN A 256 26.23 5.62 -20.69
N GLU A 257 25.14 6.34 -20.41
CA GLU A 257 25.10 7.81 -20.42
C GLU A 257 25.17 8.30 -18.96
N PRO A 258 25.99 9.31 -18.62
CA PRO A 258 26.11 9.79 -17.26
C PRO A 258 24.83 10.50 -16.82
N VAL A 259 24.12 9.90 -15.86
CA VAL A 259 22.92 10.48 -15.24
C VAL A 259 23.27 11.82 -14.60
N ASN A 260 22.74 12.92 -15.15
CA ASN A 260 22.96 14.26 -14.64
C ASN A 260 22.09 14.50 -13.39
N VAL A 261 22.62 14.09 -12.23
CA VAL A 261 21.97 14.17 -10.92
C VAL A 261 21.49 15.60 -10.59
N LYS A 262 22.13 16.62 -11.16
CA LYS A 262 21.78 18.02 -10.94
C LYS A 262 20.40 18.37 -11.50
N GLU A 263 20.06 17.83 -12.67
CA GLU A 263 18.80 18.10 -13.36
C GLU A 263 17.62 17.43 -12.62
N ILE A 264 17.84 16.23 -12.07
CA ILE A 264 16.87 15.51 -11.23
C ILE A 264 16.59 16.29 -9.94
N ILE A 265 17.63 16.84 -9.31
CA ILE A 265 17.48 17.64 -8.07
C ILE A 265 16.73 18.94 -8.36
N GLU A 266 17.02 19.60 -9.48
CA GLU A 266 16.30 20.81 -9.89
C GLU A 266 14.83 20.51 -10.22
N GLU A 267 14.52 19.38 -10.87
CA GLU A 267 13.15 18.94 -11.12
C GLU A 267 12.38 18.61 -9.82
N MET A 268 13.05 17.96 -8.86
CA MET A 268 12.46 17.66 -7.54
C MET A 268 12.18 18.92 -6.73
N LEU A 269 13.07 19.92 -6.78
CA LEU A 269 12.90 21.21 -6.12
C LEU A 269 11.80 22.06 -6.78
N GLN A 270 11.61 21.93 -8.09
CA GLN A 270 10.55 22.61 -8.82
C GLN A 270 9.17 22.03 -8.46
N LYS A 271 9.05 20.69 -8.39
CA LYS A 271 7.82 19.99 -7.96
C LYS A 271 7.44 20.25 -6.50
N ALA A 272 8.40 20.60 -5.65
CA ALA A 272 8.14 20.94 -4.24
C ALA A 272 7.54 22.35 -4.04
N LYS A 273 7.60 23.23 -5.05
CA LYS A 273 7.04 24.59 -5.02
C LYS A 273 5.59 24.68 -5.51
N GLU A 274 5.06 23.61 -6.10
CA GLU A 274 3.66 23.58 -6.55
C GLU A 274 2.71 23.45 -5.35
N PRO A 275 1.61 24.25 -5.30
CA PRO A 275 0.61 24.09 -4.25
C PRO A 275 -0.03 22.69 -4.33
N PRO A 276 -0.37 22.07 -3.18
CA PRO A 276 -0.92 20.73 -3.17
C PRO A 276 -2.25 20.71 -3.96
N PRO A 277 -2.46 19.74 -4.87
CA PRO A 277 -3.71 19.62 -5.59
C PRO A 277 -4.84 19.31 -4.61
N THR A 278 -5.94 20.05 -4.73
CA THR A 278 -7.12 20.06 -3.83
C THR A 278 -7.91 18.75 -3.84
N ASP A 279 -7.57 17.80 -4.72
CA ASP A 279 -8.31 16.55 -4.88
C ASP A 279 -7.38 15.32 -4.82
N ARG A 280 -6.81 15.09 -3.63
CA ARG A 280 -6.00 13.88 -3.33
C ARG A 280 -6.91 12.67 -3.15
N GLN A 281 -7.27 12.03 -4.27
CA GLN A 281 -7.99 10.75 -4.26
C GLN A 281 -7.04 9.60 -4.60
N SER A 282 -6.57 8.89 -3.57
CA SER A 282 -5.90 7.59 -3.74
C SER A 282 -6.93 6.47 -3.78
N VAL A 283 -7.04 5.76 -4.91
CA VAL A 283 -7.88 4.57 -5.02
C VAL A 283 -7.09 3.36 -4.52
N ILE A 284 -7.37 2.89 -3.32
CA ILE A 284 -6.86 1.61 -2.82
C ILE A 284 -7.79 0.51 -3.34
N GLN A 285 -7.30 -0.33 -4.25
CA GLN A 285 -7.98 -1.57 -4.62
C GLN A 285 -7.68 -2.64 -3.56
N TYR A 286 -8.71 -3.11 -2.88
CA TYR A 286 -8.62 -4.24 -1.97
C TYR A 286 -8.89 -5.55 -2.73
N GLY A 287 -7.89 -6.43 -2.77
CA GLY A 287 -8.07 -7.87 -2.96
C GLY A 287 -7.95 -8.53 -1.60
N GLY A 288 -9.07 -8.81 -0.95
CA GLY A 288 -9.11 -9.45 0.36
C GLY A 288 -10.55 -9.60 0.81
N GLU A 289 -11.00 -10.84 0.93
CA GLU A 289 -12.29 -11.21 1.49
C GLU A 289 -12.40 -10.66 2.91
N GLN A 290 -13.34 -9.74 3.14
CA GLN A 290 -13.79 -9.38 4.47
C GLN A 290 -15.29 -9.59 4.59
N ASN A 291 -15.62 -10.25 5.69
CA ASN A 291 -16.90 -10.86 6.02
C ASN A 291 -18.11 -9.94 5.87
N ASN A 292 -19.13 -10.57 5.32
CA ASN A 292 -20.55 -10.26 5.34
C ASN A 292 -21.02 -9.60 6.65
N PHE A 293 -21.60 -8.41 6.53
CA PHE A 293 -22.70 -8.00 7.40
C PHE A 293 -23.69 -7.13 6.61
N TRP A 294 -24.43 -7.79 5.73
CA TRP A 294 -25.66 -7.28 5.14
C TRP A 294 -26.76 -8.28 5.47
N GLY A 295 -27.30 -8.17 6.67
CA GLY A 295 -28.45 -8.93 7.13
C GLY A 295 -29.38 -8.03 7.91
N MET A 296 -30.56 -7.79 7.33
CA MET A 296 -31.82 -7.38 7.97
C MET A 296 -31.82 -6.12 8.86
N GLY A 297 -32.53 -5.11 8.35
CA GLY A 297 -33.19 -4.05 9.10
C GLY A 297 -34.37 -3.56 8.27
#